data_AF-A0A973R3T9-F1
#
_entry.id   AF-A0A973R3T9-F1
#
_cell.length_a   1.000
_cell.length_b   1.000
_cell.length_c   1.000
_cell.angle_alpha   90.00
_cell.angle_beta   90.00
_cell.angle_gamma   90.00
#
_symmetry.space_group_name_H-M   'P 1'
#
loop_
_entity.id
_entity.type
_entity.pdbx_description
1 polymer ?
#
loop_
_entity_poly.entity_id
_entity_poly.type
_entity_poly.pdbx_seq_one_letter_code
_entity_poly.pdbx_strand_id
1 'polypeptide(L)'
;MRRPRPHDRLVQLARHPHHPGHDRRDRKVSSELRHEVLRIQGADDPRAGVLPVLAGVPRPGFDAAAAPYPDMARNLEYGRPTTLLPYTNQDSYSRERTERELPALVLENETLTATFLPGYGGRLWSLRHRPTGRELLHRNAIRQPANLALRDAWLAGGVEWNFGATGHWPLTCEPLHAIRLEAADGTPVLRMYEFERLRRVVVTIDAWLPSGARTLMVHVSLHNPAPTPTPAYWWSNMAVPQSPDVRVIAPAEAAFHF
;
A
#
# COMPACT_ATOMS: atom_id res chain seq x y z
N MET A 1 29.26 -6.92 6.70
CA MET A 1 28.16 -7.87 6.40
C MET A 1 27.12 -7.17 5.53
N ARG A 2 26.94 -7.58 4.26
CA ARG A 2 25.86 -7.05 3.40
C ARG A 2 24.52 -7.52 3.98
N ARG A 3 23.63 -6.59 4.34
CA ARG A 3 22.21 -6.93 4.62
C ARG A 3 21.63 -7.57 3.35
N PRO A 4 20.80 -8.63 3.47
CA PRO A 4 20.08 -9.19 2.31
C PRO A 4 19.29 -8.09 1.60
N ARG A 5 19.18 -8.18 0.27
CA ARG A 5 18.44 -7.19 -0.51
C ARG A 5 16.96 -7.25 -0.12
N PRO A 6 16.20 -6.15 -0.18
CA PRO A 6 14.76 -6.13 0.15
C PRO A 6 13.94 -7.22 -0.57
N HIS A 7 14.42 -7.66 -1.73
CA HIS A 7 13.78 -8.67 -2.58
C HIS A 7 13.95 -10.13 -2.13
N ASP A 8 14.81 -10.43 -1.15
CA ASP A 8 15.10 -11.81 -0.73
C ASP A 8 14.11 -12.39 0.30
N ARG A 9 13.12 -11.61 0.76
CA ARG A 9 12.02 -12.13 1.61
C ARG A 9 10.95 -12.77 0.74
N LEU A 10 11.28 -13.98 0.29
CA LEU A 10 10.47 -14.85 -0.55
C LEU A 10 9.07 -15.07 0.04
N VAL A 11 8.08 -14.83 -0.83
CA VAL A 11 6.69 -15.28 -0.72
C VAL A 11 6.66 -16.74 -0.30
N GLN A 12 6.21 -17.01 0.92
CA GLN A 12 5.99 -18.38 1.39
C GLN A 12 4.61 -18.85 0.95
N LEU A 13 4.53 -20.01 0.31
CA LEU A 13 3.26 -20.71 0.05
C LEU A 13 2.82 -21.40 1.36
N ALA A 14 1.90 -20.82 2.12
CA ALA A 14 1.23 -21.59 3.18
C ALA A 14 -0.10 -22.14 2.65
N ARG A 15 -0.24 -23.47 2.69
CA ARG A 15 -1.51 -24.15 2.50
C ARG A 15 -2.17 -24.27 3.87
N HIS A 16 -3.33 -23.66 4.07
CA HIS A 16 -4.16 -23.96 5.24
C HIS A 16 -4.84 -25.33 5.05
N PRO A 17 -4.99 -26.15 6.11
CA PRO A 17 -5.67 -27.43 6.01
C PRO A 17 -7.17 -27.24 5.69
N HIS A 18 -7.64 -27.96 4.67
CA HIS A 18 -9.02 -28.00 4.20
C HIS A 18 -9.97 -28.63 5.25
N HIS A 19 -11.15 -28.04 5.44
CA HIS A 19 -12.35 -28.76 5.85
C HIS A 19 -13.20 -29.09 4.61
N PRO A 20 -13.64 -30.35 4.43
CA PRO A 20 -14.42 -30.73 3.25
C PRO A 20 -15.90 -30.37 3.46
N GLY A 21 -16.44 -29.56 2.56
CA GLY A 21 -17.87 -29.25 2.52
C GLY A 21 -18.27 -28.55 1.22
N HIS A 22 -19.09 -29.26 0.43
CA HIS A 22 -19.85 -28.86 -0.74
C HIS A 22 -19.24 -28.95 -2.17
N ASP A 23 -20.00 -29.74 -2.95
CA ASP A 23 -20.09 -29.98 -4.39
C ASP A 23 -19.45 -28.91 -5.31
N ARG A 24 -18.26 -29.24 -5.85
CA ARG A 24 -17.55 -28.45 -6.87
C ARG A 24 -18.18 -28.73 -8.24
N ARG A 25 -19.17 -27.94 -8.63
CA ARG A 25 -19.50 -27.79 -10.07
C ARG A 25 -18.40 -26.97 -10.74
N ASP A 26 -17.88 -27.49 -11.85
CA ASP A 26 -16.85 -26.94 -12.74
C ASP A 26 -17.11 -25.49 -13.21
N ARG A 27 -16.96 -24.50 -12.33
CA ARG A 27 -16.71 -23.12 -12.73
C ARG A 27 -15.20 -22.99 -12.96
N LYS A 28 -14.80 -22.89 -14.22
CA LYS A 28 -13.43 -22.54 -14.61
C LYS A 28 -13.10 -21.19 -13.95
N VAL A 29 -12.26 -21.21 -12.91
CA VAL A 29 -11.78 -19.98 -12.27
C VAL A 29 -10.83 -19.30 -13.25
N SER A 30 -11.21 -18.12 -13.73
CA SER A 30 -10.39 -17.28 -14.61
C SER A 30 -9.47 -16.34 -13.84
N SER A 31 -9.66 -16.28 -12.52
CA SER A 31 -8.85 -15.49 -11.61
C SER A 31 -7.49 -16.13 -11.39
N GLU A 32 -6.43 -15.35 -11.55
CA GLU A 32 -5.05 -15.78 -11.38
C GLU A 32 -4.28 -14.77 -10.51
N LEU A 33 -3.40 -15.30 -9.64
CA LEU A 33 -2.35 -14.54 -8.96
C LEU A 33 -1.00 -15.13 -9.35
N ARG A 34 -0.15 -14.32 -9.99
CA ARG A 34 1.19 -14.72 -10.45
C ARG A 34 2.26 -13.70 -10.06
N HIS A 35 3.51 -14.13 -10.14
CA HIS A 35 4.66 -13.26 -9.99
C HIS A 35 5.09 -12.74 -11.36
N GLU A 36 5.46 -11.47 -11.43
CA GLU A 36 6.06 -10.86 -12.61
C GLU A 36 7.25 -9.97 -12.21
N VAL A 37 8.04 -9.60 -13.20
CA VAL A 37 9.07 -8.57 -13.08
C VAL A 37 8.62 -7.35 -13.88
N LEU A 38 8.35 -6.26 -13.18
CA LEU A 38 8.07 -4.98 -13.80
C LEU A 38 9.38 -4.28 -14.14
N ARG A 39 9.65 -4.10 -15.44
CA ARG A 39 10.72 -3.22 -15.92
C ARG A 39 10.26 -1.77 -15.96
N ILE A 40 11.02 -0.88 -15.35
CA ILE A 40 10.70 0.54 -15.27
C ILE A 40 11.95 1.41 -15.17
N GLN A 41 11.91 2.61 -15.73
CA GLN A 41 12.96 3.60 -15.49
C GLN A 41 12.87 4.11 -14.05
N GLY A 42 13.97 4.11 -13.30
CA GLY A 42 13.95 4.51 -11.91
C GLY A 42 15.31 4.79 -11.30
N ALA A 43 15.29 5.52 -10.20
CA ALA A 43 16.45 5.73 -9.35
C ALA A 43 16.72 4.48 -8.48
N ASP A 44 17.85 4.46 -7.77
CA ASP A 44 18.15 3.40 -6.79
C ASP A 44 17.13 3.37 -5.65
N ASP A 45 16.93 2.19 -5.04
CA ASP A 45 16.13 2.07 -3.82
C ASP A 45 16.63 3.01 -2.73
N PRO A 46 15.72 3.71 -2.04
CA PRO A 46 16.13 4.62 -0.99
C PRO A 46 16.74 3.82 0.16
N ARG A 47 17.95 4.20 0.56
CA ARG A 47 18.68 3.48 1.59
C ARG A 47 18.29 3.99 2.97
N ALA A 48 18.05 3.07 3.89
CA ALA A 48 17.87 3.39 5.29
C ALA A 48 19.16 4.02 5.84
N GLY A 49 19.03 5.19 6.46
CA GLY A 49 20.09 5.87 7.17
C GLY A 49 20.52 5.11 8.41
N VAL A 50 21.62 5.57 9.02
CA VAL A 50 22.21 4.96 10.23
C VAL A 50 21.66 5.55 11.52
N LEU A 51 21.05 6.74 11.47
CA LEU A 51 20.50 7.43 12.63
C LEU A 51 18.99 7.26 12.71
N PRO A 52 18.44 6.97 13.91
CA PRO A 52 17.00 6.98 14.13
C PRO A 52 16.44 8.40 14.02
N VAL A 53 15.18 8.51 13.63
CA VAL A 53 14.47 9.79 13.54
C VAL A 53 13.94 10.16 14.93
N LEU A 54 14.75 10.87 15.69
CA LEU A 54 14.45 11.26 17.08
C LEU A 54 13.63 12.54 17.22
N ALA A 55 13.56 13.37 16.18
CA ALA A 55 12.83 14.64 16.17
C ALA A 55 12.49 15.04 14.73
N GLY A 56 11.76 16.13 14.56
CA GLY A 56 11.49 16.71 13.23
C GLY A 56 10.45 15.95 12.41
N VAL A 57 9.60 15.14 13.06
CA VAL A 57 8.49 14.48 12.37
C VAL A 57 7.57 15.57 11.78
N PRO A 58 7.36 15.59 10.45
CA PRO A 58 6.54 16.59 9.81
C PRO A 58 5.16 16.66 10.46
N ARG A 59 4.73 17.88 10.77
CA ARG A 59 3.38 18.15 11.24
C ARG A 59 2.64 18.75 10.05
N PRO A 60 1.70 18.01 9.41
CA PRO A 60 0.79 18.64 8.48
C PRO A 60 0.15 19.83 9.18
N GLY A 61 0.14 20.98 8.51
CA GLY A 61 -0.33 22.27 9.05
C GLY A 61 -1.85 22.32 9.19
N PHE A 62 -2.43 21.35 9.91
CA PHE A 62 -3.84 21.39 10.26
C PHE A 62 -3.99 22.19 11.56
N ASP A 63 -4.65 23.35 11.46
CA ASP A 63 -5.11 24.10 12.62
C ASP A 63 -6.31 23.38 13.23
N ALA A 64 -6.14 22.79 14.42
CA ALA A 64 -7.22 22.13 15.13
C ALA A 64 -8.40 23.06 15.40
N ALA A 65 -8.17 24.38 15.49
CA ALA A 65 -9.23 25.39 15.62
C ALA A 65 -10.07 25.55 14.35
N ALA A 66 -9.55 25.17 13.18
CA ALA A 66 -10.29 25.15 11.93
C ALA A 66 -11.14 23.88 11.77
N ALA A 67 -11.05 22.90 12.69
CA ALA A 67 -11.87 21.71 12.61
C ALA A 67 -13.35 22.06 12.85
N PRO A 68 -14.26 21.61 11.98
CA PRO A 68 -15.69 21.89 12.08
C PRO A 68 -16.35 21.30 13.34
N TYR A 69 -15.75 20.27 13.94
CA TYR A 69 -16.30 19.56 15.09
C TYR A 69 -15.22 19.31 16.16
N PRO A 70 -15.54 19.44 17.46
CA PRO A 70 -14.58 19.21 18.54
C PRO A 70 -13.93 17.83 18.53
N ASP A 71 -14.68 16.79 18.13
CA ASP A 71 -14.16 15.44 18.03
C ASP A 71 -13.12 15.29 16.91
N MET A 72 -13.30 16.02 15.80
CA MET A 72 -12.33 16.04 14.71
C MET A 72 -11.03 16.72 15.17
N ALA A 73 -11.12 17.88 15.85
CA ALA A 73 -9.96 18.56 16.42
C ALA A 73 -9.17 17.63 17.34
N ARG A 74 -9.85 17.01 18.31
CA ARG A 74 -9.25 16.07 19.26
C ARG A 74 -8.57 14.89 18.56
N ASN A 75 -9.26 14.27 17.60
CA ASN A 75 -8.72 13.10 16.89
C ASN A 75 -7.54 13.43 15.98
N LEU A 76 -7.51 14.64 15.41
CA LEU A 76 -6.38 15.10 14.60
C LEU A 76 -5.13 15.29 15.43
N GLU A 77 -5.25 15.67 16.70
CA GLU A 77 -4.12 15.78 17.64
C GLU A 77 -3.75 14.43 18.29
N TYR A 78 -4.74 13.55 18.45
CA TYR A 78 -4.58 12.30 19.17
C TYR A 78 -3.52 11.39 18.53
N GLY A 79 -2.56 10.97 19.35
CA GLY A 79 -1.58 9.98 18.97
C GLY A 79 -0.52 10.46 17.98
N ARG A 80 -0.40 11.75 17.66
CA ARG A 80 0.66 12.26 16.78
C ARG A 80 2.06 11.81 17.25
N PRO A 81 2.87 11.18 16.40
CA PRO A 81 4.22 10.76 16.79
C PRO A 81 5.14 11.97 16.96
N THR A 82 5.87 12.03 18.09
CA THR A 82 6.94 13.00 18.31
C THR A 82 8.28 12.56 17.71
N THR A 83 8.44 11.25 17.53
CA THR A 83 9.60 10.59 16.90
C THR A 83 9.09 9.49 15.96
N LEU A 84 9.93 9.00 15.04
CA LEU A 84 9.59 7.81 14.23
C LEU A 84 10.35 6.58 14.68
N LEU A 85 10.73 6.48 15.95
CA LEU A 85 11.37 5.27 16.46
C LEU A 85 10.49 4.02 16.19
N PRO A 86 11.07 2.90 15.77
CA PRO A 86 12.50 2.61 15.59
C PRO A 86 13.03 2.82 14.15
N TYR A 87 12.34 3.61 13.32
CA TYR A 87 12.71 3.85 11.93
C TYR A 87 13.84 4.87 11.79
N THR A 88 14.62 4.70 10.72
CA THR A 88 15.65 5.64 10.25
C THR A 88 15.19 6.33 8.98
N ASN A 89 15.78 7.48 8.63
CA ASN A 89 15.48 8.17 7.38
C ASN A 89 15.75 7.30 6.15
N GLN A 90 15.07 7.62 5.06
CA GLN A 90 15.28 7.06 3.72
C GLN A 90 15.58 8.21 2.73
N ASP A 91 16.51 9.10 3.08
CA ASP A 91 16.88 10.31 2.32
C ASP A 91 18.02 10.08 1.30
N SER A 92 18.60 8.88 1.31
CA SER A 92 19.74 8.50 0.47
C SER A 92 19.27 7.82 -0.82
N TYR A 93 18.87 8.63 -1.81
CA TYR A 93 18.52 8.18 -3.16
C TYR A 93 19.05 9.13 -4.24
N SER A 94 19.45 8.56 -5.38
CA SER A 94 19.99 9.32 -6.51
C SER A 94 18.88 9.93 -7.38
N ARG A 95 19.26 10.83 -8.29
CA ARG A 95 18.38 11.33 -9.35
C ARG A 95 18.67 10.70 -10.71
N GLU A 96 19.75 9.93 -10.80
CA GLU A 96 20.10 9.14 -11.98
C GLU A 96 19.07 8.04 -12.19
N ARG A 97 18.56 7.93 -13.42
CA ARG A 97 17.54 6.96 -13.79
C ARG A 97 18.14 5.94 -14.73
N THR A 98 17.95 4.67 -14.41
CA THR A 98 18.28 3.54 -15.28
C THR A 98 17.10 2.58 -15.31
N GLU A 99 17.12 1.61 -16.21
CA GLU A 99 16.15 0.52 -16.14
C GLU A 99 16.32 -0.26 -14.83
N ARG A 100 15.19 -0.57 -14.19
CA ARG A 100 15.09 -1.33 -12.94
C ARG A 100 14.08 -2.44 -13.11
N GLU A 101 14.37 -3.58 -12.49
CA GLU A 101 13.49 -4.72 -12.39
C GLU A 101 12.87 -4.77 -10.99
N LEU A 102 11.54 -4.65 -10.92
CA LEU A 102 10.80 -4.67 -9.66
C LEU A 102 9.99 -5.96 -9.57
N PRO A 103 10.15 -6.77 -8.51
CA PRO A 103 9.24 -7.88 -8.24
C PRO A 103 7.82 -7.36 -8.07
N ALA A 104 6.89 -7.92 -8.82
CA ALA A 104 5.49 -7.56 -8.82
C ALA A 104 4.60 -8.78 -8.61
N LEU A 105 3.46 -8.57 -7.98
CA LEU A 105 2.41 -9.57 -7.79
C LEU A 105 1.21 -9.13 -8.62
N VAL A 106 0.81 -9.95 -9.58
CA VAL A 106 -0.26 -9.61 -10.52
C VAL A 106 -1.46 -10.49 -10.25
N LEU A 107 -2.56 -9.84 -9.90
CA LEU A 107 -3.87 -10.46 -9.72
C LEU A 107 -4.77 -10.05 -10.89
N GLU A 108 -5.35 -10.99 -11.61
CA GLU A 108 -6.18 -10.69 -12.77
C GLU A 108 -7.36 -11.64 -12.95
N ASN A 109 -8.39 -11.16 -13.64
CA ASN A 109 -9.49 -11.97 -14.19
C ASN A 109 -9.80 -11.48 -15.63
N GLU A 110 -10.99 -11.74 -16.18
CA GLU A 110 -11.36 -11.31 -17.54
C GLU A 110 -11.51 -9.79 -17.70
N THR A 111 -11.72 -9.06 -16.61
CA THR A 111 -12.09 -7.63 -16.64
C THR A 111 -10.97 -6.72 -16.17
N LEU A 112 -10.17 -7.16 -15.20
CA LEU A 112 -9.15 -6.36 -14.54
C LEU A 112 -7.80 -7.08 -14.45
N THR A 113 -6.72 -6.30 -14.52
CA THR A 113 -5.37 -6.70 -14.13
C THR A 113 -4.87 -5.71 -13.08
N ALA A 114 -4.63 -6.19 -11.85
CA ALA A 114 -4.10 -5.42 -10.73
C ALA A 114 -2.64 -5.82 -10.48
N THR A 115 -1.72 -4.85 -10.53
CA THR A 115 -0.29 -5.09 -10.29
C THR A 115 0.12 -4.46 -8.97
N PHE A 116 0.60 -5.26 -8.03
CA PHE A 116 1.08 -4.82 -6.72
C PHE A 116 2.60 -4.87 -6.65
N LEU A 117 3.19 -3.91 -5.93
CA LEU A 117 4.62 -3.84 -5.66
C LEU A 117 4.88 -4.12 -4.17
N PRO A 118 5.10 -5.39 -3.78
CA PRO A 118 5.35 -5.76 -2.39
C PRO A 118 6.56 -5.03 -1.80
N GLY A 119 7.58 -4.72 -2.62
CA GLY A 119 8.79 -3.99 -2.23
C GLY A 119 8.60 -2.51 -1.88
N TYR A 120 7.43 -1.92 -2.17
CA TYR A 120 7.13 -0.51 -1.93
C TYR A 120 5.82 -0.38 -1.16
N GLY A 121 5.82 -0.92 0.05
CA GLY A 121 4.67 -0.88 0.97
C GLY A 121 3.46 -1.64 0.45
N GLY A 122 3.61 -2.59 -0.48
CA GLY A 122 2.49 -3.30 -1.09
C GLY A 122 1.63 -2.47 -2.05
N ARG A 123 2.16 -1.34 -2.54
CA ARG A 123 1.45 -0.39 -3.41
C ARG A 123 0.74 -1.08 -4.58
N LEU A 124 -0.53 -0.76 -4.80
CA LEU A 124 -1.23 -1.11 -6.04
C LEU A 124 -0.74 -0.17 -7.14
N TRP A 125 0.18 -0.64 -7.97
CA TRP A 125 0.87 0.19 -8.96
C TRP A 125 0.04 0.46 -10.21
N SER A 126 -0.74 -0.52 -10.64
CA SER A 126 -1.57 -0.46 -11.85
C SER A 126 -2.88 -1.19 -11.60
N LEU A 127 -3.97 -0.64 -12.15
CA LEU A 127 -5.25 -1.30 -12.22
C LEU A 127 -5.82 -1.08 -13.63
N ARG A 128 -5.60 -2.07 -14.49
CA ARG A 128 -5.95 -1.97 -15.91
C ARG A 128 -7.28 -2.65 -16.19
N HIS A 129 -8.19 -1.94 -16.83
CA HIS A 129 -9.40 -2.52 -17.41
C HIS A 129 -9.05 -3.25 -18.71
N ARG A 130 -9.16 -4.59 -18.71
CA ARG A 130 -8.73 -5.43 -19.84
C ARG A 130 -9.53 -5.21 -21.12
N PRO A 131 -10.88 -5.14 -21.10
CA PRO A 131 -11.67 -5.00 -22.33
C PRO A 131 -11.33 -3.75 -23.14
N THR A 132 -11.03 -2.63 -22.47
CA THR A 132 -10.68 -1.37 -23.15
C THR A 132 -9.18 -1.09 -23.17
N GLY A 133 -8.40 -1.88 -22.44
CA GLY A 133 -6.98 -1.65 -22.20
C GLY A 133 -6.63 -0.41 -21.37
N ARG A 134 -7.63 0.30 -20.82
CA ARG A 134 -7.47 1.57 -20.10
C ARG A 134 -6.82 1.35 -18.73
N GLU A 135 -5.80 2.14 -18.43
CA GLU A 135 -5.27 2.28 -17.07
C GLU A 135 -6.23 3.13 -16.23
N LEU A 136 -6.62 2.64 -15.06
CA LEU A 136 -7.57 3.32 -14.18
C LEU A 136 -6.87 4.21 -13.12
N LEU A 137 -5.57 4.02 -12.91
CA LEU A 137 -4.76 4.78 -11.97
C LEU A 137 -3.76 5.69 -12.68
N HIS A 138 -3.16 6.64 -11.98
CA HIS A 138 -1.92 7.24 -12.44
C HIS A 138 -0.78 6.23 -12.23
N ARG A 139 -0.53 5.38 -13.23
CA ARG A 139 0.65 4.52 -13.26
C ARG A 139 1.85 5.34 -13.71
N ASN A 140 2.64 5.82 -12.74
CA ASN A 140 3.80 6.63 -13.04
C ASN A 140 4.79 5.86 -13.92
N ALA A 141 5.26 6.45 -15.01
CA ALA A 141 6.21 5.80 -15.91
C ALA A 141 7.62 5.70 -15.31
N ILE A 142 7.88 6.44 -14.22
CA ILE A 142 9.19 6.54 -13.58
C ILE A 142 9.07 6.24 -12.10
N ARG A 143 9.98 5.39 -11.60
CA ARG A 143 10.12 5.08 -10.19
C ARG A 143 11.19 5.98 -9.56
N GLN A 144 10.81 7.20 -9.17
CA GLN A 144 11.74 8.15 -8.55
C GLN A 144 11.23 8.62 -7.18
N PRO A 145 11.94 8.27 -6.08
CA PRO A 145 11.60 8.77 -4.75
C PRO A 145 11.71 10.29 -4.65
N ALA A 146 10.87 10.91 -3.83
CA ALA A 146 10.96 12.31 -3.44
C ALA A 146 10.70 12.45 -1.93
N ASN A 147 11.09 13.58 -1.36
CA ASN A 147 10.94 13.88 0.07
C ASN A 147 9.48 14.24 0.38
N LEU A 148 8.66 13.24 0.70
CA LEU A 148 7.24 13.42 1.03
C LEU A 148 6.74 12.46 2.12
N ALA A 149 7.41 11.33 2.35
CA ALA A 149 7.04 10.40 3.41
C ALA A 149 7.60 10.80 4.77
N LEU A 150 7.03 10.20 5.82
CA LEU A 150 7.53 10.36 7.19
C LEU A 150 9.03 10.02 7.29
N ARG A 151 9.53 9.09 6.46
CA ARG A 151 10.95 8.74 6.37
C ARG A 151 11.65 9.36 5.16
N ASP A 152 11.17 10.48 4.63
CA ASP A 152 11.63 11.14 3.39
C ASP A 152 11.13 10.45 2.11
N ALA A 153 11.74 9.33 1.70
CA ALA A 153 11.44 8.72 0.39
C ALA A 153 9.98 8.29 0.20
N TRP A 154 9.35 8.84 -0.84
CA TRP A 154 8.02 8.50 -1.30
C TRP A 154 7.95 8.37 -2.83
N LEU A 155 7.12 7.47 -3.34
CA LEU A 155 6.88 7.29 -4.78
C LEU A 155 5.53 7.87 -5.20
N ALA A 156 5.45 8.47 -6.39
CA ALA A 156 4.19 8.91 -6.97
C ALA A 156 3.50 7.82 -7.80
N GLY A 157 2.16 7.81 -7.80
CA GLY A 157 1.33 6.94 -8.63
C GLY A 157 0.74 5.71 -7.94
N GLY A 158 -0.26 5.10 -8.56
CA GLY A 158 -0.97 3.95 -8.01
C GLY A 158 -1.82 4.26 -6.77
N VAL A 159 -2.03 3.25 -5.91
CA VAL A 159 -2.64 3.38 -4.58
C VAL A 159 -1.63 3.02 -3.51
N GLU A 160 -1.32 3.97 -2.65
CA GLU A 160 -0.50 3.78 -1.46
C GLU A 160 -1.38 3.56 -0.23
N TRP A 161 -0.98 2.60 0.59
CA TRP A 161 -1.61 2.31 1.88
C TRP A 161 -0.90 3.11 2.95
N ASN A 162 -1.66 3.85 3.75
CA ASN A 162 -1.09 4.63 4.82
C ASN A 162 -1.69 4.25 6.15
N PHE A 163 -0.81 3.92 7.08
CA PHE A 163 -1.19 3.44 8.40
C PHE A 163 -0.43 4.15 9.53
N GLY A 164 -1.07 4.25 10.68
CA GLY A 164 -0.44 4.48 11.98
C GLY A 164 -0.29 5.96 12.31
N ALA A 165 0.17 6.81 11.40
CA ALA A 165 0.28 8.25 11.61
C ALA A 165 -0.17 9.01 10.36
N THR A 166 -0.49 10.30 10.51
CA THR A 166 -0.80 11.16 9.37
C THR A 166 0.35 11.10 8.37
N GLY A 167 0.01 10.70 7.14
CA GLY A 167 0.96 10.17 6.17
C GLY A 167 1.96 11.18 5.60
N HIS A 168 2.90 10.73 4.76
CA HIS A 168 2.92 9.38 4.15
C HIS A 168 3.63 8.28 4.96
N TRP A 169 3.18 7.03 4.82
CA TRP A 169 3.50 5.88 5.68
C TRP A 169 5.02 5.61 5.84
N PRO A 170 5.53 5.24 7.04
CA PRO A 170 6.93 4.84 7.21
C PRO A 170 7.34 3.58 6.44
N LEU A 171 6.39 2.80 5.93
CA LEU A 171 6.66 1.60 5.13
C LEU A 171 6.36 1.78 3.63
N THR A 172 6.07 2.99 3.13
CA THR A 172 5.75 3.19 1.69
C THR A 172 6.89 2.75 0.75
N CYS A 173 8.14 2.75 1.21
CA CYS A 173 9.32 2.31 0.47
C CYS A 173 10.03 1.15 1.18
N GLU A 174 9.26 0.29 1.86
CA GLU A 174 9.75 -0.92 2.52
C GLU A 174 9.03 -2.16 1.96
N PRO A 175 9.68 -3.33 1.95
CA PRO A 175 9.02 -4.56 1.57
C PRO A 175 7.99 -4.97 2.62
N LEU A 176 6.82 -5.44 2.16
CA LEU A 176 5.89 -6.21 2.98
C LEU A 176 6.11 -7.71 2.76
N HIS A 177 5.77 -8.52 3.77
CA HIS A 177 5.58 -9.94 3.54
C HIS A 177 4.37 -10.16 2.62
N ALA A 178 4.42 -11.17 1.75
CA ALA A 178 3.32 -11.51 0.88
C ALA A 178 3.11 -13.03 0.82
N ILE A 179 1.86 -13.45 0.72
CA ILE A 179 1.44 -14.85 0.64
C ILE A 179 0.20 -14.99 -0.23
N ARG A 180 0.13 -16.10 -0.97
CA ARG A 180 -1.07 -16.53 -1.68
C ARG A 180 -1.95 -17.37 -0.75
N LEU A 181 -3.21 -16.97 -0.63
CA LEU A 181 -4.29 -17.75 -0.03
C LEU A 181 -5.32 -18.13 -1.10
N GLU A 182 -6.29 -18.95 -0.73
CA GLU A 182 -7.39 -19.38 -1.59
C GLU A 182 -8.71 -19.20 -0.84
N ALA A 183 -9.69 -18.55 -1.48
CA ALA A 183 -11.05 -18.42 -0.98
C ALA A 183 -11.82 -19.74 -1.15
N ALA A 184 -12.97 -19.87 -0.50
CA ALA A 184 -13.78 -21.09 -0.54
C ALA A 184 -14.20 -21.51 -1.96
N ASP A 185 -14.34 -20.54 -2.88
CA ASP A 185 -14.70 -20.74 -4.28
C ASP A 185 -13.48 -21.00 -5.20
N GLY A 186 -12.27 -21.10 -4.64
CA GLY A 186 -11.02 -21.27 -5.38
C GLY A 186 -10.39 -19.96 -5.86
N THR A 187 -10.99 -18.79 -5.58
CA THR A 187 -10.41 -17.50 -5.97
C THR A 187 -9.08 -17.26 -5.24
N PRO A 188 -7.98 -16.94 -5.95
CA PRO A 188 -6.74 -16.53 -5.31
C PRO A 188 -6.90 -15.23 -4.53
N VAL A 189 -6.35 -15.21 -3.32
CA VAL A 189 -6.25 -14.01 -2.49
C VAL A 189 -4.78 -13.69 -2.29
N LEU A 190 -4.37 -12.48 -2.68
CA LEU A 190 -3.07 -11.93 -2.31
C LEU A 190 -3.18 -11.33 -0.91
N ARG A 191 -2.48 -11.89 0.06
CA ARG A 191 -2.30 -11.27 1.38
C ARG A 191 -0.92 -10.65 1.47
N MET A 192 -0.87 -9.36 1.81
CA MET A 192 0.35 -8.66 2.21
C MET A 192 0.25 -8.26 3.69
N TYR A 193 1.33 -8.38 4.45
CA TYR A 193 1.30 -8.08 5.87
C TYR A 193 2.65 -7.64 6.41
N GLU A 194 2.62 -6.92 7.53
CA GLU A 194 3.82 -6.54 8.29
C GLU A 194 3.45 -6.19 9.74
N PHE A 195 4.41 -6.32 10.65
CA PHE A 195 4.34 -5.72 11.97
C PHE A 195 4.88 -4.29 11.91
N GLU A 196 3.99 -3.31 11.88
CA GLU A 196 4.36 -1.90 11.86
C GLU A 196 4.82 -1.47 13.26
N ARG A 197 6.06 -0.98 13.34
CA ARG A 197 6.81 -0.87 14.59
C ARG A 197 6.56 0.44 15.33
N LEU A 198 6.11 1.50 14.64
CA LEU A 198 5.76 2.77 15.29
C LEU A 198 4.57 2.58 16.22
N ARG A 199 3.56 1.83 15.76
CA ARG A 199 2.34 1.53 16.53
C ARG A 199 2.33 0.15 17.17
N ARG A 200 3.25 -0.74 16.79
CA ARG A 200 3.28 -2.14 17.23
C ARG A 200 1.97 -2.87 16.87
N VAL A 201 1.49 -2.63 15.66
CA VAL A 201 0.25 -3.18 15.12
C VAL A 201 0.57 -4.07 13.93
N VAL A 202 -0.10 -5.20 13.82
CA VAL A 202 -0.03 -6.04 12.62
C VAL A 202 -1.01 -5.47 11.59
N VAL A 203 -0.49 -5.07 10.43
CA VAL A 203 -1.30 -4.66 9.28
C VAL A 203 -1.38 -5.81 8.29
N THR A 204 -2.58 -6.07 7.80
CA THR A 204 -2.86 -7.05 6.74
C THR A 204 -3.67 -6.38 5.64
N ILE A 205 -3.31 -6.65 4.39
CA ILE A 205 -3.97 -6.17 3.18
C ILE A 205 -4.23 -7.39 2.31
N ASP A 206 -5.50 -7.79 2.22
CA ASP A 206 -5.96 -8.88 1.37
C ASP A 206 -6.58 -8.30 0.11
N ALA A 207 -6.16 -8.78 -1.06
CA ALA A 207 -6.70 -8.38 -2.35
C ALA A 207 -7.13 -9.61 -3.16
N TRP A 208 -8.31 -9.57 -3.76
CA TRP A 208 -8.81 -10.66 -4.60
C TRP A 208 -9.73 -10.16 -5.71
N LEU A 209 -9.82 -10.95 -6.77
CA LEU A 209 -10.57 -10.65 -7.99
C LEU A 209 -11.32 -11.90 -8.45
N PRO A 210 -12.55 -12.16 -7.98
CA PRO A 210 -13.32 -13.32 -8.42
C PRO A 210 -13.56 -13.32 -9.94
N SER A 211 -13.77 -14.49 -10.53
CA SER A 211 -14.15 -14.61 -11.95
C SER A 211 -15.37 -13.73 -12.27
N GLY A 212 -15.32 -12.97 -13.37
CA GLY A 212 -16.39 -12.06 -13.78
C GLY A 212 -16.60 -10.80 -12.93
N ALA A 213 -15.90 -10.65 -11.80
CA ALA A 213 -15.95 -9.42 -11.01
C ALA A 213 -15.38 -8.24 -11.81
N ARG A 214 -15.99 -7.07 -11.69
CA ARG A 214 -15.55 -5.80 -12.35
C ARG A 214 -14.85 -4.84 -11.39
N THR A 215 -14.60 -5.27 -10.16
CA THR A 215 -14.03 -4.47 -9.09
C THR A 215 -12.97 -5.28 -8.37
N LEU A 216 -11.81 -4.67 -8.11
CA LEU A 216 -10.80 -5.21 -7.21
C LEU A 216 -11.30 -5.10 -5.77
N MET A 217 -11.41 -6.24 -5.09
CA MET A 217 -11.72 -6.25 -3.67
C MET A 217 -10.43 -6.10 -2.88
N VAL A 218 -10.42 -5.19 -1.91
CA VAL A 218 -9.32 -5.01 -0.95
C VAL A 218 -9.91 -4.97 0.45
N HIS A 219 -9.42 -5.82 1.33
CA HIS A 219 -9.76 -5.84 2.75
C HIS A 219 -8.52 -5.55 3.58
N VAL A 220 -8.63 -4.56 4.44
CA VAL A 220 -7.56 -4.12 5.33
C VAL A 220 -7.94 -4.52 6.75
N SER A 221 -6.99 -5.11 7.47
CA SER A 221 -7.16 -5.45 8.88
C SER A 221 -6.00 -4.93 9.71
N LEU A 222 -6.32 -4.34 10.86
CA LEU A 222 -5.35 -3.85 11.84
C LEU A 222 -5.56 -4.64 13.13
N HIS A 223 -4.55 -5.40 13.54
CA HIS A 223 -4.58 -6.13 14.80
C HIS A 223 -3.64 -5.48 15.80
N ASN A 224 -4.21 -4.90 16.85
CA ASN A 224 -3.47 -4.37 18.00
C ASN A 224 -3.30 -5.48 19.05
N PRO A 225 -2.08 -6.03 19.23
CA PRO A 225 -1.83 -7.06 20.24
C PRO A 225 -1.65 -6.46 21.65
N ALA A 226 -1.58 -5.13 21.78
CA ALA A 226 -1.38 -4.48 23.08
C ALA A 226 -2.66 -4.56 23.94
N PRO A 227 -2.53 -4.64 25.28
CA PRO A 227 -3.68 -4.61 26.19
C PRO A 227 -4.30 -3.20 26.31
N THR A 228 -3.70 -2.19 25.68
CA THR A 228 -4.14 -0.80 25.72
C THR A 228 -4.51 -0.29 24.33
N PRO A 229 -5.40 0.72 24.24
CA PRO A 229 -5.70 1.39 22.99
C PRO A 229 -4.43 1.95 22.33
N THR A 230 -4.30 1.71 21.03
CA THR A 230 -3.23 2.24 20.18
C THR A 230 -3.83 3.22 19.17
N PRO A 231 -3.29 4.44 19.03
CA PRO A 231 -3.76 5.36 18.00
C PRO A 231 -3.56 4.78 16.60
N ALA A 232 -4.58 4.86 15.77
CA ALA A 232 -4.57 4.40 14.39
C ALA A 232 -5.07 5.51 13.46
N TYR A 233 -4.40 5.63 12.33
CA TYR A 233 -4.82 6.46 11.20
C TYR A 233 -4.76 5.57 9.95
N TRP A 234 -5.76 5.67 9.08
CA TRP A 234 -5.77 4.96 7.81
C TRP A 234 -6.22 5.89 6.69
N TRP A 235 -5.49 5.88 5.58
CA TRP A 235 -5.99 6.41 4.32
C TRP A 235 -5.41 5.64 3.13
N SER A 236 -6.24 5.43 2.11
CA SER A 236 -5.84 4.83 0.84
C SER A 236 -5.61 5.96 -0.15
N ASN A 237 -4.35 6.27 -0.43
CA ASN A 237 -3.96 7.38 -1.30
C ASN A 237 -3.98 6.94 -2.76
N MET A 238 -5.03 7.29 -3.50
CA MET A 238 -5.20 6.92 -4.90
C MET A 238 -4.80 8.06 -5.83
N ALA A 239 -3.79 7.84 -6.65
CA ALA A 239 -3.40 8.78 -7.70
C ALA A 239 -4.16 8.48 -8.99
N VAL A 240 -4.73 9.53 -9.60
CA VAL A 240 -5.35 9.50 -10.94
C VAL A 240 -4.80 10.66 -11.77
N PRO A 241 -4.78 10.56 -13.11
CA PRO A 241 -4.37 11.68 -13.96
C PRO A 241 -5.22 12.92 -13.69
N GLN A 242 -4.58 14.08 -13.62
CA GLN A 242 -5.25 15.37 -13.55
C GLN A 242 -5.32 15.98 -14.95
N SER A 243 -6.52 16.36 -15.39
CA SER A 243 -6.75 17.10 -16.63
C SER A 243 -8.04 17.92 -16.52
N PRO A 244 -8.27 18.93 -17.38
CA PRO A 244 -9.47 19.77 -17.32
C PRO A 244 -10.81 19.01 -17.43
N ASP A 245 -10.80 17.81 -18.00
CA ASP A 245 -11.96 16.93 -18.19
C ASP A 245 -12.13 15.87 -17.08
N VAL A 246 -11.20 15.79 -16.12
CA VAL A 246 -11.29 14.86 -14.98
C VAL A 246 -12.09 15.48 -13.84
N ARG A 247 -12.99 14.69 -13.26
CA ARG A 247 -13.82 15.07 -12.12
C ARG A 247 -13.67 14.06 -10.99
N VAL A 248 -13.58 14.57 -9.77
CA VAL A 248 -13.69 13.76 -8.54
C VAL A 248 -15.11 13.94 -8.02
N ILE A 249 -15.85 12.84 -7.92
CA ILE A 249 -17.23 12.83 -7.44
C ILE A 249 -17.25 11.97 -6.18
N ALA A 250 -17.66 12.55 -5.06
CA ALA A 250 -17.84 11.87 -3.80
C ALA A 250 -19.21 12.23 -3.22
N PRO A 251 -19.99 11.25 -2.72
CA PRO A 251 -21.15 11.54 -1.89
C PRO A 251 -20.68 12.26 -0.62
N ALA A 252 -21.10 13.51 -0.45
CA ALA A 252 -20.75 14.33 0.70
C ALA A 252 -21.86 15.34 1.00
N GLU A 253 -22.11 15.60 2.29
CA GLU A 253 -22.99 16.69 2.73
C GLU A 253 -22.24 18.03 2.80
N ALA A 254 -20.92 17.98 3.07
CA ALA A 254 -20.05 19.14 3.13
C ALA A 254 -18.64 18.76 2.65
N ALA A 255 -17.90 19.76 2.15
CA ALA A 255 -16.48 19.65 1.82
C ALA A 255 -15.73 20.80 2.50
N PHE A 256 -14.59 20.49 3.11
CA PHE A 256 -13.75 21.47 3.79
C PHE A 256 -12.55 21.80 2.91
N HIS A 257 -12.31 23.09 2.72
CA HIS A 257 -11.12 23.60 2.05
C HIS A 257 -10.38 24.48 3.06
N PHE A 258 -9.13 24.15 3.34
CA PHE A 258 -8.26 24.86 4.28
C PHE A 258 -7.19 25.62 3.51
#